data_AF-A0A2G2V3X0-F1
#
_entry.id   AF-A0A2G2V3X0-F1
#
_cell.length_a   1.000
_cell.length_b   1.000
_cell.length_c   1.000
_cell.angle_alpha   90.00
_cell.angle_beta   90.00
_cell.angle_gamma   90.00
#
_symmetry.space_group_name_H-M   'P 1'
#
loop_
_entity.id
_entity.type
_entity.pdbx_description
1 polymer ?
#
loop_
_entity_poly.entity_id
_entity_poly.type
_entity_poly.pdbx_seq_one_letter_code
_entity_poly.pdbx_strand_id
1 'polypeptide(L)'
;MFRNTGEFMMSRYREVAEIVLRYLEHRDRLVRLSITSLLPRIAHFLRDRFVTNYLTICMNHILHVFKIPAERASGFIALGEIAGALDGELTNYLPTITSHLRDTIAPRRGRPSLEALAFNVNIAKSMGPTMEPHVRGLLESMFSFGLSLTLVEALEQITESIPPLLPTIQNRLLKCISAILSRSHHSIPRQSASGHDLLVFARESIVVYLEDKDGATRKDAVLCCCKLVANSFLVISSTQLSLSRINCASGKRRRRLVEEV
;
A
#
# COMPACT_ATOMS: atom_id res chain seq x y z
N MET A 1 39.29 25.70 8.91
CA MET A 1 39.52 24.58 9.86
C MET A 1 38.47 23.46 9.78
N PHE A 2 37.53 23.45 8.82
CA PHE A 2 36.44 22.43 8.75
C PHE A 2 36.66 21.28 7.73
N ARG A 3 37.76 21.26 6.97
CA ARG A 3 38.00 20.20 5.97
C ARG A 3 38.41 18.86 6.59
N ASN A 4 39.13 18.86 7.72
CA ASN A 4 39.68 17.63 8.28
C ASN A 4 38.68 16.83 9.13
N THR A 5 37.65 17.49 9.68
CA THR A 5 36.63 16.81 10.51
C THR A 5 35.74 15.92 9.65
N GLY A 6 35.40 16.37 8.43
CA GLY A 6 34.63 15.57 7.47
C GLY A 6 35.38 14.31 7.04
N GLU A 7 36.64 14.43 6.62
CA GLU A 7 37.44 13.27 6.19
C GLU A 7 37.70 12.27 7.32
N PHE A 8 37.98 12.75 8.54
CA PHE A 8 38.22 11.88 9.69
C PHE A 8 36.97 11.12 10.13
N MET A 9 35.81 11.80 10.20
CA MET A 9 34.55 11.12 10.46
C MET A 9 34.25 10.11 9.35
N MET A 10 34.41 10.49 8.10
CA MET A 10 34.17 9.63 6.95
C MET A 10 35.07 8.38 6.91
N SER A 11 36.31 8.47 7.40
CA SER A 11 37.22 7.33 7.52
C SER A 11 36.73 6.33 8.58
N ARG A 12 36.35 6.81 9.77
CA ARG A 12 35.80 5.94 10.83
C ARG A 12 34.49 5.28 10.42
N TYR A 13 33.60 6.02 9.76
CA TYR A 13 32.34 5.45 9.29
C TYR A 13 32.54 4.40 8.19
N ARG A 14 33.54 4.59 7.32
CA ARG A 14 33.92 3.56 6.34
C ARG A 14 34.36 2.28 7.06
N GLU A 15 35.25 2.41 8.05
CA GLU A 15 35.74 1.26 8.83
C GLU A 15 34.59 0.54 9.55
N VAL A 16 33.68 1.29 10.17
CA VAL A 16 32.48 0.71 10.81
C VAL A 16 31.60 -0.02 9.79
N ALA A 17 31.34 0.58 8.62
CA ALA A 17 30.56 -0.07 7.57
C ALA A 17 31.23 -1.36 7.09
N GLU A 18 32.54 -1.34 6.85
CA GLU A 18 33.30 -2.53 6.44
C GLU A 18 33.28 -3.63 7.51
N ILE A 19 33.36 -3.28 8.80
CA ILE A 19 33.21 -4.23 9.90
C ILE A 19 31.82 -4.84 9.88
N VAL A 20 30.76 -4.03 9.82
CA VAL A 20 29.37 -4.52 9.79
C VAL A 20 29.14 -5.47 8.61
N LEU A 21 29.64 -5.11 7.42
CA LEU A 21 29.49 -5.92 6.21
C LEU A 21 30.21 -7.27 6.29
N ARG A 22 31.33 -7.39 7.03
CA ARG A 22 32.01 -8.68 7.25
C ARG A 22 31.16 -9.70 8.01
N TYR A 23 30.17 -9.25 8.78
CA TYR A 23 29.33 -10.12 9.61
C TYR A 23 27.95 -10.44 8.98
N LEU A 24 27.70 -10.06 7.72
CA LEU A 24 26.43 -10.34 7.04
C LEU A 24 26.11 -11.84 7.00
N GLU A 25 27.11 -12.68 6.72
CA GLU A 25 26.97 -14.13 6.61
C GLU A 25 27.44 -14.87 7.87
N HIS A 26 27.39 -14.21 9.03
CA HIS A 26 27.82 -14.84 10.28
C HIS A 26 27.00 -16.09 10.60
N ARG A 27 27.61 -17.10 11.23
CA ARG A 27 26.93 -18.38 11.54
C ARG A 27 25.79 -18.22 12.54
N ASP A 28 26.00 -17.36 13.54
CA ASP A 28 24.99 -17.04 14.55
C ASP A 28 23.88 -16.14 13.96
N ARG A 29 22.64 -16.62 14.06
CA ARG A 29 21.44 -15.92 13.61
C ARG A 29 21.23 -14.59 14.33
N LEU A 30 21.50 -14.50 15.64
CA LEU A 30 21.31 -13.25 16.38
C LEU A 30 22.25 -12.15 15.88
N VAL A 31 23.48 -12.55 15.53
CA VAL A 31 24.43 -11.65 14.88
C VAL A 31 23.89 -11.20 13.53
N ARG A 32 23.43 -12.10 12.66
CA ARG A 32 22.85 -11.72 11.35
C ARG A 32 21.65 -10.78 11.48
N LEU A 33 20.73 -11.04 12.41
CA LEU A 33 19.58 -10.17 12.68
C LEU A 33 20.03 -8.77 13.12
N SER A 34 21.01 -8.70 14.02
CA SER A 34 21.57 -7.44 14.50
C SER A 34 22.23 -6.66 13.36
N ILE A 35 23.05 -7.31 12.55
CA ILE A 35 23.70 -6.71 11.38
C ILE A 35 22.65 -6.20 10.38
N THR A 36 21.62 -6.99 10.09
CA THR A 36 20.52 -6.60 9.18
C THR A 36 19.82 -5.33 9.67
N SER A 37 19.61 -5.18 10.98
CA SER A 37 19.00 -3.98 11.58
C SER A 37 19.92 -2.73 11.56
N LEU A 38 21.22 -2.90 11.34
CA LEU A 38 22.18 -1.80 11.26
C LEU A 38 22.33 -1.24 9.84
N LEU A 39 22.02 -2.02 8.81
CA LEU A 39 22.15 -1.61 7.40
C LEU A 39 21.42 -0.31 7.06
N PRO A 40 20.17 -0.08 7.52
CA PRO A 40 19.46 1.17 7.24
C PRO A 40 20.14 2.39 7.87
N ARG A 41 20.78 2.23 9.04
CA ARG A 41 21.51 3.32 9.70
C ARG A 41 22.73 3.74 8.89
N ILE A 42 23.42 2.76 8.28
CA ILE A 42 24.55 3.03 7.38
C ILE A 42 24.06 3.75 6.12
N ALA A 43 22.96 3.28 5.53
CA ALA A 43 22.36 3.88 4.34
C ALA A 43 21.93 5.35 4.58
N HIS A 44 21.32 5.63 5.74
CA HIS A 44 20.90 6.98 6.10
C HIS A 44 22.10 7.91 6.35
N PHE A 45 23.14 7.42 7.02
CA PHE A 45 24.29 8.25 7.37
C PHE A 45 25.24 8.52 6.19
N LEU A 46 25.46 7.54 5.30
CA LEU A 46 26.40 7.62 4.17
C LEU A 46 25.74 7.32 2.83
N ARG A 47 24.61 7.96 2.50
CA ARG A 47 23.82 7.64 1.30
C ARG A 47 24.65 7.45 0.02
N ASP A 48 25.38 8.47 -0.45
CA ASP A 48 26.07 8.40 -1.74
C ASP A 48 27.12 7.28 -1.80
N ARG A 49 27.84 7.09 -0.70
CA ARG A 49 28.85 6.03 -0.54
C ARG A 49 28.21 4.65 -0.41
N PHE A 50 27.06 4.58 0.24
CA PHE A 50 26.28 3.36 0.34
C PHE A 50 25.79 2.92 -1.03
N VAL A 51 25.19 3.82 -1.81
CA VAL A 51 24.71 3.54 -3.17
C VAL A 51 25.86 3.03 -4.05
N THR A 52 26.99 3.72 -4.05
CA THR A 52 28.13 3.42 -4.92
C THR A 52 28.90 2.16 -4.51
N ASN A 53 29.09 1.92 -3.22
CA ASN A 53 30.04 0.89 -2.76
C ASN A 53 29.38 -0.31 -2.06
N TYR A 54 28.19 -0.12 -1.46
CA TYR A 54 27.61 -1.10 -0.53
C TYR A 54 26.22 -1.61 -0.93
N LEU A 55 25.50 -0.90 -1.79
CA LEU A 55 24.11 -1.21 -2.12
C LEU A 55 23.96 -2.61 -2.70
N THR A 56 24.80 -2.99 -3.66
CA THR A 56 24.74 -4.33 -4.28
C THR A 56 24.98 -5.43 -3.24
N ILE A 57 25.95 -5.25 -2.34
CA ILE A 57 26.27 -6.22 -1.28
C ILE A 57 25.08 -6.33 -0.30
N CYS A 58 24.54 -5.18 0.12
CA CYS A 58 23.39 -5.11 1.00
C CYS A 58 22.16 -5.76 0.38
N MET A 59 21.86 -5.48 -0.89
CA MET A 59 20.71 -6.06 -1.58
C MET A 59 20.84 -7.57 -1.75
N ASN A 60 22.03 -8.07 -2.08
CA ASN A 60 22.27 -9.52 -2.13
C ASN A 60 22.00 -10.19 -0.77
N HIS A 61 22.46 -9.58 0.32
CA HIS A 61 22.16 -10.05 1.68
C HIS A 61 20.66 -10.03 1.98
N ILE A 62 19.97 -8.93 1.71
CA ILE A 62 18.52 -8.81 1.96
C ILE A 62 17.71 -9.83 1.16
N LEU A 63 18.05 -10.04 -0.12
CA LEU A 63 17.40 -11.05 -0.95
C LEU A 63 17.68 -12.48 -0.47
N HIS A 64 18.85 -12.73 0.13
CA HIS A 64 19.13 -13.97 0.83
C HIS A 64 18.26 -14.13 2.09
N VAL A 65 18.17 -13.09 2.93
CA VAL A 65 17.32 -13.06 4.14
C VAL A 65 15.85 -13.32 3.81
N PHE A 66 15.33 -12.83 2.68
CA PHE A 66 13.95 -13.12 2.23
C PHE A 66 13.64 -14.60 2.07
N LYS A 67 14.65 -15.40 1.70
CA LYS A 67 14.53 -16.85 1.53
C LYS A 67 14.48 -17.58 2.87
N ILE A 68 14.95 -16.98 3.96
CA ILE A 68 14.99 -17.57 5.30
C ILE A 68 13.73 -17.15 6.08
N PRO A 69 12.73 -18.04 6.29
CA PRO A 69 11.47 -17.65 6.93
C PRO A 69 11.63 -17.01 8.31
N ALA A 70 12.61 -17.49 9.08
CA ALA A 70 12.89 -17.02 10.44
C ALA A 70 13.55 -15.64 10.52
N GLU A 71 14.08 -15.11 9.41
CA GLU A 71 14.78 -13.82 9.33
C GLU A 71 14.08 -12.85 8.36
N ARG A 72 13.13 -13.34 7.56
CA ARG A 72 12.43 -12.57 6.54
C ARG A 72 11.83 -11.26 7.05
N ALA A 73 11.21 -11.28 8.23
CA ALA A 73 10.59 -10.09 8.82
C ALA A 73 11.61 -8.96 9.06
N SER A 74 12.83 -9.28 9.55
CA SER A 74 13.88 -8.26 9.71
C SER A 74 14.39 -7.75 8.36
N GLY A 75 14.43 -8.62 7.34
CA GLY A 75 14.77 -8.21 5.98
C GLY A 75 13.76 -7.20 5.41
N PHE A 76 12.46 -7.43 5.62
CA PHE A 76 11.41 -6.52 5.17
C PHE A 76 11.50 -5.16 5.84
N ILE A 77 11.69 -5.12 7.16
CA ILE A 77 11.85 -3.87 7.91
C ILE A 77 13.08 -3.11 7.39
N ALA A 78 14.24 -3.78 7.33
CA ALA A 78 15.48 -3.15 6.91
C ALA A 78 15.38 -2.61 5.47
N LEU A 79 14.81 -3.38 4.54
CA LEU A 79 14.66 -2.93 3.16
C LEU A 79 13.71 -1.73 3.03
N GLY A 80 12.63 -1.70 3.80
CA GLY A 80 11.70 -0.56 3.81
C GLY A 80 12.38 0.73 4.28
N GLU A 81 13.18 0.65 5.34
CA GLU A 81 13.95 1.79 5.83
C GLU A 81 15.04 2.23 4.84
N ILE A 82 15.74 1.27 4.21
CA ILE A 82 16.72 1.56 3.15
C ILE A 82 16.02 2.24 1.97
N ALA A 83 14.84 1.79 1.54
CA ALA A 83 14.10 2.41 0.46
C ALA A 83 13.82 3.89 0.72
N GLY A 84 13.46 4.24 1.96
CA GLY A 84 13.25 5.63 2.38
C GLY A 84 14.54 6.47 2.45
N ALA A 85 15.70 5.85 2.59
CA ALA A 85 16.98 6.56 2.67
C ALA A 85 17.63 6.84 1.30
N LEU A 86 17.21 6.13 0.24
CA LEU A 86 17.93 6.12 -1.04
C LEU A 86 17.21 6.84 -2.20
N ASP A 87 16.05 7.47 -1.99
CA ASP A 87 15.20 8.14 -3.00
C ASP A 87 15.18 7.49 -4.40
N GLY A 88 14.87 6.20 -4.49
CA GLY A 88 14.61 5.56 -5.79
C GLY A 88 15.77 4.77 -6.42
N GLU A 89 16.94 4.71 -5.77
CA GLU A 89 18.08 3.85 -6.21
C GLU A 89 17.75 2.34 -6.20
N LEU A 90 16.60 1.95 -5.62
CA LEU A 90 16.11 0.57 -5.61
C LEU A 90 15.32 0.17 -6.86
N THR A 91 15.10 1.07 -7.82
CA THR A 91 14.24 0.81 -9.00
C THR A 91 14.60 -0.47 -9.74
N ASN A 92 15.89 -0.74 -9.93
CA ASN A 92 16.38 -1.93 -10.65
C ASN A 92 16.13 -3.24 -9.89
N TYR A 93 15.92 -3.18 -8.58
CA TYR A 93 15.67 -4.36 -7.74
C TYR A 93 14.17 -4.65 -7.58
N LEU A 94 13.28 -3.72 -7.96
CA LEU A 94 11.84 -3.85 -7.77
C LEU A 94 11.21 -5.11 -8.37
N PRO A 95 11.57 -5.56 -9.59
CA PRO A 95 11.02 -6.79 -10.13
C PRO A 95 11.31 -8.01 -9.23
N THR A 96 12.52 -8.11 -8.70
CA THR A 96 12.93 -9.21 -7.82
C THR A 96 12.28 -9.11 -6.44
N ILE A 97 12.25 -7.91 -5.85
CA ILE A 97 11.60 -7.66 -4.56
C ILE A 97 10.12 -8.01 -4.63
N THR A 98 9.43 -7.57 -5.69
CA THR A 98 7.98 -7.75 -5.83
C THR A 98 7.60 -9.19 -6.14
N SER A 99 8.49 -9.95 -6.80
CA SER A 99 8.36 -11.40 -6.93
C SER A 99 8.35 -12.11 -5.56
N HIS A 100 9.34 -11.82 -4.71
CA HIS A 100 9.38 -12.34 -3.33
C HIS A 100 8.18 -11.90 -2.49
N LEU A 101 7.73 -10.66 -2.69
CA LEU A 101 6.57 -10.12 -2.01
C LEU A 101 5.28 -10.84 -2.39
N ARG A 102 5.09 -11.15 -3.68
CA ARG A 102 3.94 -11.92 -4.15
C ARG A 102 3.85 -13.29 -3.47
N ASP A 103 4.98 -14.00 -3.39
CA ASP A 103 5.04 -15.33 -2.77
C ASP A 103 4.75 -15.32 -1.26
N THR A 104 4.88 -14.17 -0.61
CA THR A 104 4.67 -14.01 0.84
C THR A 104 3.30 -13.43 1.20
N ILE A 105 2.71 -12.62 0.30
CA ILE A 105 1.32 -12.14 0.40
C ILE A 105 0.35 -13.24 -0.04
N ALA A 106 0.67 -13.98 -1.09
CA ALA A 106 -0.15 -15.09 -1.58
C ALA A 106 0.62 -16.41 -1.60
N PRO A 107 0.97 -16.95 -0.42
CA PRO A 107 1.64 -18.24 -0.35
C PRO A 107 0.70 -19.34 -0.86
N ARG A 108 1.26 -20.30 -1.60
CA ARG A 108 0.50 -21.46 -2.11
C ARG A 108 -0.15 -22.29 -0.99
N ARG A 109 0.43 -22.25 0.21
CA ARG A 109 -0.05 -22.91 1.43
C ARG A 109 0.18 -22.00 2.63
N GLY A 110 -0.84 -21.85 3.47
CA GLY A 110 -0.76 -21.04 4.68
C GLY A 110 -1.48 -19.70 4.56
N ARG A 111 -1.25 -18.83 5.54
CA ARG A 111 -1.87 -17.50 5.63
C ARG A 111 -0.94 -16.43 5.04
N PRO A 112 -1.49 -15.32 4.51
CA PRO A 112 -0.72 -14.16 4.09
C PRO A 112 0.13 -13.62 5.24
N SER A 113 1.36 -13.20 4.95
CA SER A 113 2.22 -12.53 5.94
C SER A 113 1.79 -11.07 6.12
N LEU A 114 1.52 -10.68 7.36
CA LEU A 114 1.17 -9.30 7.71
C LEU A 114 2.39 -8.37 7.55
N GLU A 115 3.59 -8.88 7.83
CA GLU A 115 4.85 -8.17 7.66
C GLU A 115 5.11 -7.86 6.19
N ALA A 116 4.78 -8.79 5.28
CA ALA A 116 4.87 -8.57 3.85
C ALA A 116 3.90 -7.47 3.39
N LEU A 117 2.66 -7.46 3.91
CA LEU A 117 1.69 -6.41 3.61
C LEU A 117 2.16 -5.03 4.12
N ALA A 118 2.65 -4.96 5.36
CA ALA A 118 3.22 -3.74 5.93
C ALA A 118 4.43 -3.23 5.13
N PHE A 119 5.30 -4.15 4.69
CA PHE A 119 6.43 -3.82 3.83
C PHE A 119 5.97 -3.26 2.47
N ASN A 120 4.93 -3.82 1.85
CA ASN A 120 4.36 -3.31 0.61
C ASN A 120 3.91 -1.84 0.75
N VAL A 121 3.27 -1.51 1.87
CA VAL A 121 2.87 -0.13 2.18
C VAL A 121 4.09 0.78 2.35
N ASN A 122 5.07 0.35 3.14
CA ASN A 122 6.28 1.14 3.41
C ASN A 122 7.08 1.42 2.13
N ILE A 123 7.29 0.41 1.28
CA ILE A 123 8.04 0.62 0.03
C ILE A 123 7.25 1.47 -0.97
N ALA A 124 5.91 1.35 -1.01
CA ALA A 124 5.06 2.23 -1.80
C ALA A 124 5.17 3.69 -1.33
N LYS A 125 5.26 3.93 -0.01
CA LYS A 125 5.47 5.27 0.56
C LYS A 125 6.84 5.84 0.22
N SER A 126 7.89 5.02 0.30
CA SER A 126 9.26 5.45 0.02
C SER A 126 9.52 5.73 -1.46
N MET A 127 8.90 4.96 -2.36
CA MET A 127 9.20 5.00 -3.80
C MET A 127 8.09 5.62 -4.64
N GLY A 128 6.93 5.87 -4.06
CA GLY A 128 5.82 6.61 -4.65
C GLY A 128 5.38 6.03 -6.01
N PRO A 129 5.15 6.89 -7.04
CA PRO A 129 4.67 6.47 -8.35
C PRO A 129 5.52 5.40 -9.07
N THR A 130 6.80 5.26 -8.73
CA THR A 130 7.67 4.21 -9.32
C THR A 130 7.19 2.80 -8.98
N MET A 131 6.51 2.64 -7.82
CA MET A 131 5.94 1.36 -7.39
C MET A 131 4.60 1.01 -8.04
N GLU A 132 3.98 1.95 -8.75
CA GLU A 132 2.65 1.82 -9.36
C GLU A 132 2.45 0.51 -10.15
N PRO A 133 3.25 0.17 -11.18
CA PRO A 133 3.05 -1.05 -11.96
C PRO A 133 3.24 -2.33 -11.12
N HIS A 134 4.15 -2.27 -10.14
CA HIS A 134 4.44 -3.39 -9.26
C HIS A 134 3.29 -3.66 -8.28
N VAL A 135 2.79 -2.61 -7.63
CA VAL A 135 1.65 -2.70 -6.71
C VAL A 135 0.39 -3.13 -7.46
N ARG A 136 0.15 -2.58 -8.66
CA ARG A 136 -0.96 -3.03 -9.53
C ARG A 136 -0.94 -4.55 -9.75
N GLY A 137 0.26 -5.11 -9.98
CA GLY A 137 0.48 -6.55 -10.14
C GLY A 137 0.43 -7.38 -8.85
N LEU A 138 0.36 -6.74 -7.68
CA LEU A 138 0.18 -7.39 -6.37
C LEU A 138 -1.28 -7.34 -5.89
N LEU A 139 -2.10 -6.43 -6.42
CA LEU A 139 -3.50 -6.28 -5.99
C LEU A 139 -4.28 -7.59 -6.12
N GLU A 140 -4.08 -8.40 -7.15
CA GLU A 140 -4.77 -9.68 -7.27
C GLU A 140 -4.42 -10.63 -6.12
N SER A 141 -3.13 -10.73 -5.78
CA SER A 141 -2.64 -11.53 -4.66
C SER A 141 -3.16 -11.02 -3.31
N MET A 142 -3.19 -9.70 -3.10
CA MET A 142 -3.69 -9.08 -1.87
C MET A 142 -5.18 -9.37 -1.63
N PHE A 143 -6.00 -9.37 -2.69
CA PHE A 143 -7.44 -9.62 -2.60
C PHE A 143 -7.82 -11.10 -2.59
N SER A 144 -6.87 -12.01 -2.87
CA SER A 144 -7.14 -13.46 -2.99
C SER A 144 -7.65 -14.11 -1.69
N PHE A 145 -7.32 -13.56 -0.52
CA PHE A 145 -7.80 -14.03 0.79
C PHE A 145 -9.07 -13.33 1.26
N GLY A 146 -9.68 -12.49 0.41
CA GLY A 146 -10.86 -11.70 0.77
C GLY A 146 -10.53 -10.38 1.46
N LEU A 147 -11.58 -9.68 1.86
CA LEU A 147 -11.47 -8.37 2.51
C LEU A 147 -11.13 -8.54 3.99
N SER A 148 -10.20 -7.71 4.48
CA SER A 148 -9.86 -7.60 5.91
C SER A 148 -9.59 -6.14 6.26
N LEU A 149 -9.73 -5.76 7.54
CA LEU A 149 -9.45 -4.40 8.00
C LEU A 149 -8.01 -3.98 7.67
N THR A 150 -7.04 -4.88 7.93
CA THR A 150 -5.63 -4.63 7.64
C THR A 150 -5.36 -4.43 6.15
N LEU A 151 -6.05 -5.18 5.28
CA LEU A 151 -5.95 -4.98 3.83
C LEU A 151 -6.50 -3.60 3.43
N VAL A 152 -7.64 -3.20 3.97
CA VAL A 152 -8.24 -1.89 3.65
C VAL A 152 -7.34 -0.74 4.10
N GLU A 153 -6.79 -0.82 5.31
CA GLU A 153 -5.84 0.19 5.84
C GLU A 153 -4.54 0.26 5.02
N ALA A 154 -4.05 -0.88 4.55
CA ALA A 154 -2.90 -0.92 3.65
C ALA A 154 -3.22 -0.27 2.29
N LEU A 155 -4.39 -0.56 1.72
CA LEU A 155 -4.83 0.00 0.44
C LEU A 155 -5.03 1.53 0.53
N GLU A 156 -5.57 2.03 1.64
CA GLU A 156 -5.72 3.46 1.91
C GLU A 156 -4.36 4.17 1.86
N GLN A 157 -3.38 3.69 2.64
CA GLN A 157 -2.02 4.26 2.63
C GLN A 157 -1.31 4.14 1.27
N ILE A 158 -1.55 3.04 0.53
CA ILE A 158 -1.06 2.87 -0.83
C ILE A 158 -1.67 3.93 -1.75
N THR A 159 -2.97 4.23 -1.64
CA THR A 159 -3.62 5.26 -2.48
C THR A 159 -3.17 6.67 -2.14
N GLU A 160 -2.83 6.95 -0.88
CA GLU A 160 -2.19 8.22 -0.51
C GLU A 160 -0.81 8.36 -1.13
N SER A 161 -0.02 7.28 -1.13
CA SER A 161 1.35 7.27 -1.67
C SER A 161 1.39 7.21 -3.21
N ILE A 162 0.39 6.57 -3.82
CA ILE A 162 0.28 6.32 -5.26
C ILE A 162 -1.16 6.64 -5.73
N PRO A 163 -1.54 7.93 -5.84
CA PRO A 163 -2.89 8.34 -6.22
C PRO A 163 -3.44 7.72 -7.52
N PRO A 164 -2.64 7.47 -8.57
CA PRO A 164 -3.12 6.82 -9.80
C PRO A 164 -3.72 5.42 -9.60
N LEU A 165 -3.43 4.73 -8.48
CA LEU A 165 -4.01 3.41 -8.18
C LEU A 165 -5.42 3.48 -7.60
N LEU A 166 -5.86 4.62 -7.10
CA LEU A 166 -7.17 4.82 -6.46
C LEU A 166 -8.33 4.24 -7.28
N PRO A 167 -8.53 4.59 -8.57
CA PRO A 167 -9.65 4.05 -9.35
C PRO A 167 -9.55 2.52 -9.54
N THR A 168 -8.34 1.97 -9.61
CA THR A 168 -8.14 0.51 -9.76
C THR A 168 -8.52 -0.21 -8.46
N ILE A 169 -8.09 0.33 -7.32
CA ILE A 169 -8.37 -0.22 -5.99
C ILE A 169 -9.86 -0.14 -5.67
N GLN A 170 -10.50 1.01 -5.92
CA GLN A 170 -11.94 1.19 -5.72
C GLN A 170 -12.77 0.21 -6.55
N ASN A 171 -12.45 0.05 -7.84
CA ASN A 171 -13.15 -0.91 -8.70
C ASN A 171 -13.02 -2.36 -8.20
N ARG A 172 -11.85 -2.74 -7.65
CA ARG A 172 -11.66 -4.09 -7.07
C ARG A 172 -12.43 -4.26 -5.77
N LEU A 173 -12.40 -3.29 -4.87
CA LEU A 173 -13.19 -3.29 -3.64
C LEU A 173 -14.69 -3.45 -3.95
N LEU A 174 -15.21 -2.67 -4.89
CA LEU A 174 -16.61 -2.76 -5.33
C LEU A 174 -16.96 -4.14 -5.88
N LYS A 175 -16.09 -4.73 -6.72
CA LYS A 175 -16.29 -6.10 -7.23
C LYS A 175 -16.34 -7.13 -6.11
N CYS A 176 -15.42 -7.05 -5.13
CA CYS A 176 -15.40 -7.98 -4.00
C CYS A 176 -16.66 -7.84 -3.13
N ILE A 177 -17.06 -6.61 -2.81
CA ILE A 177 -18.29 -6.34 -2.04
C ILE A 177 -19.52 -6.85 -2.80
N SER A 178 -19.62 -6.54 -4.10
CA SER A 178 -20.71 -7.00 -4.97
C SER A 178 -20.79 -8.53 -5.02
N ALA A 179 -19.65 -9.23 -5.08
CA ALA A 179 -19.60 -10.70 -5.08
C ALA A 179 -20.04 -11.30 -3.73
N ILE A 180 -19.64 -10.69 -2.61
CA ILE A 180 -20.06 -11.09 -1.26
C ILE A 180 -21.58 -10.94 -1.13
N LEU A 181 -22.11 -9.79 -1.54
CA LEU A 181 -23.55 -9.49 -1.49
C LEU A 181 -24.34 -10.39 -2.45
N SER A 182 -23.87 -10.60 -3.68
CA SER A 182 -24.55 -11.48 -4.66
C SER A 182 -24.64 -12.94 -4.18
N ARG A 183 -23.63 -13.44 -3.47
CA ARG A 183 -23.68 -14.78 -2.85
C ARG A 183 -24.72 -14.87 -1.74
N SER A 184 -24.97 -13.80 -0.98
CA SER A 184 -26.07 -13.79 0.02
C SER A 184 -27.45 -13.72 -0.62
N HIS A 185 -27.60 -13.26 -1.87
CA HIS A 185 -28.90 -13.27 -2.58
C HIS A 185 -29.28 -14.63 -3.15
N HIS A 186 -28.35 -15.58 -3.27
CA HIS A 186 -28.69 -16.93 -3.75
C HIS A 186 -29.34 -17.82 -2.67
N SER A 187 -29.45 -17.35 -1.42
CA SER A 187 -30.25 -17.99 -0.36
C SER A 187 -31.60 -17.31 -0.08
N ILE A 188 -31.99 -16.29 -0.86
CA ILE A 188 -33.24 -15.54 -0.64
C ILE A 188 -33.98 -15.37 -1.98
N PRO A 189 -35.26 -15.78 -2.12
CA PRO A 189 -36.00 -15.63 -3.36
C PRO A 189 -36.14 -14.17 -3.79
N ARG A 190 -35.91 -13.94 -5.09
CA ARG A 190 -35.82 -12.64 -5.77
C ARG A 190 -37.13 -11.84 -5.75
N GLN A 191 -37.05 -10.53 -5.50
CA GLN A 191 -37.89 -9.51 -6.14
C GLN A 191 -37.06 -8.26 -6.48
N SER A 192 -37.53 -7.48 -7.46
CA SER A 192 -36.76 -6.62 -8.38
C SER A 192 -36.82 -5.11 -8.13
N ALA A 193 -35.70 -4.43 -8.48
CA ALA A 193 -35.53 -3.04 -8.96
C ALA A 193 -35.85 -1.91 -7.95
N SER A 194 -35.06 -0.84 -7.77
CA SER A 194 -34.18 -0.06 -8.67
C SER A 194 -33.37 0.98 -7.86
N GLY A 195 -32.15 1.33 -8.29
CA GLY A 195 -31.45 2.63 -8.13
C GLY A 195 -31.20 3.27 -6.75
N HIS A 196 -32.09 3.11 -5.79
CA HIS A 196 -32.00 3.59 -4.39
C HIS A 196 -31.55 2.48 -3.41
N ASP A 197 -31.35 1.27 -3.92
CA ASP A 197 -31.03 0.06 -3.15
C ASP A 197 -29.54 -0.20 -2.98
N LEU A 198 -28.73 0.83 -2.71
CA LEU A 198 -27.37 0.59 -2.18
C LEU A 198 -27.28 0.96 -0.71
N LEU A 199 -27.98 2.01 -0.28
CA LEU A 199 -28.08 2.39 1.14
C LEU A 199 -29.08 1.54 1.90
N VAL A 200 -30.27 1.28 1.32
CA VAL A 200 -31.28 0.39 1.91
C VAL A 200 -30.77 -1.05 1.92
N PHE A 201 -30.05 -1.44 0.88
CA PHE A 201 -29.44 -2.77 0.75
C PHE A 201 -28.20 -2.96 1.61
N ALA A 202 -27.30 -1.97 1.73
CA ALA A 202 -26.24 -2.01 2.73
C ALA A 202 -26.87 -2.10 4.13
N ARG A 203 -27.92 -1.31 4.41
CA ARG A 203 -28.65 -1.33 5.68
C ARG A 203 -29.27 -2.70 5.97
N GLU A 204 -29.87 -3.38 5.00
CA GLU A 204 -30.48 -4.71 5.20
C GLU A 204 -29.46 -5.85 5.19
N SER A 205 -28.37 -5.74 4.42
CA SER A 205 -27.30 -6.75 4.36
C SER A 205 -26.40 -6.73 5.60
N ILE A 206 -26.26 -5.56 6.25
CA ILE A 206 -25.49 -5.39 7.49
C ILE A 206 -26.23 -5.98 8.70
N VAL A 207 -27.57 -6.02 8.70
CA VAL A 207 -28.37 -6.58 9.80
C VAL A 207 -27.98 -8.03 10.09
N VAL A 208 -27.70 -8.82 9.05
CA VAL A 208 -27.27 -10.22 9.20
C VAL A 208 -25.87 -10.34 9.84
N TYR A 209 -24.97 -9.40 9.56
CA TYR A 209 -23.64 -9.35 10.18
C TYR A 209 -23.67 -8.73 11.59
N LEU A 210 -24.68 -7.92 11.92
CA LEU A 210 -24.94 -7.43 13.28
C LEU A 210 -25.59 -8.52 14.16
N GLU A 211 -26.18 -9.55 13.57
CA GLU A 211 -26.76 -10.70 14.25
C GLU A 211 -25.78 -11.89 14.39
N ASP A 212 -24.54 -11.76 13.89
CA ASP A 212 -23.51 -12.79 14.06
C ASP A 212 -23.19 -13.01 15.54
N LYS A 213 -23.00 -14.27 15.97
CA LYS A 213 -22.72 -14.61 17.37
C LYS A 213 -21.36 -14.10 17.84
N ASP A 214 -20.41 -13.92 16.92
CA ASP A 214 -19.07 -13.42 17.18
C ASP A 214 -19.01 -11.88 17.21
N GLY A 215 -18.59 -11.34 18.35
CA GLY A 215 -18.54 -9.89 18.57
C GLY A 215 -17.48 -9.16 17.72
N ALA A 216 -16.44 -9.86 17.27
CA ALA A 216 -15.41 -9.29 16.40
C ALA A 216 -15.93 -9.06 14.98
N THR A 217 -16.62 -10.06 14.43
CA THR A 217 -17.26 -10.00 13.10
C THR A 217 -18.28 -8.86 13.01
N ARG A 218 -19.09 -8.64 14.06
CA ARG A 218 -20.02 -7.49 14.15
C ARG A 218 -19.30 -6.15 14.08
N LYS A 219 -18.17 -6.02 14.80
CA LYS A 219 -17.42 -4.77 14.91
C LYS A 219 -16.70 -4.43 13.60
N ASP A 220 -16.16 -5.43 12.93
CA ASP A 220 -15.46 -5.27 11.64
C ASP A 220 -16.41 -4.93 10.50
N ALA A 221 -17.61 -5.53 10.47
CA ALA A 221 -18.66 -5.17 9.53
C ALA A 221 -19.09 -3.69 9.68
N VAL A 222 -19.31 -3.25 10.93
CA VAL A 222 -19.68 -1.85 11.23
C VAL A 222 -18.56 -0.89 10.84
N LEU A 223 -17.30 -1.17 11.18
CA LEU A 223 -16.15 -0.31 10.84
C LEU A 223 -15.90 -0.23 9.33
N CYS A 224 -16.02 -1.35 8.61
CA CYS A 224 -15.91 -1.40 7.17
C CYS A 224 -16.99 -0.51 6.52
N CYS A 225 -18.22 -0.60 6.99
CA CYS A 225 -19.34 0.22 6.51
C CYS A 225 -19.18 1.71 6.87
N CYS A 226 -18.72 2.04 8.07
CA CYS A 226 -18.46 3.43 8.46
C CYS A 226 -17.37 4.08 7.60
N LYS A 227 -16.27 3.36 7.29
CA LYS A 227 -15.21 3.87 6.39
C LYS A 227 -15.70 4.01 4.94
N LEU A 228 -16.54 3.09 4.46
CA LEU A 228 -17.16 3.15 3.14
C LEU A 228 -18.10 4.35 2.97
N VAL A 229 -18.95 4.59 3.97
CA VAL A 229 -19.88 5.73 3.97
C VAL A 229 -19.11 7.06 4.09
N ALA A 230 -18.11 7.14 4.97
CA ALA A 230 -17.30 8.35 5.12
C ALA A 230 -16.55 8.74 3.82
N ASN A 231 -15.99 7.76 3.10
CA ASN A 231 -15.32 7.99 1.82
C ASN A 231 -16.28 8.35 0.67
N SER A 232 -17.54 7.92 0.76
CA SER A 232 -18.59 8.31 -0.19
C SER A 232 -18.89 9.81 -0.13
N PHE A 233 -18.84 10.41 1.06
CA PHE A 233 -19.13 11.84 1.25
C PHE A 233 -17.98 12.76 0.78
N LEU A 234 -16.72 12.35 0.90
CA LEU A 234 -15.57 13.15 0.43
C LEU A 234 -15.48 13.22 -1.10
N VAL A 235 -15.93 12.18 -1.80
CA VAL A 235 -16.00 12.16 -3.28
C VAL A 235 -17.15 13.04 -3.81
N ILE A 236 -18.25 13.16 -3.05
CA ILE A 236 -19.38 14.03 -3.44
C ILE A 236 -19.05 15.51 -3.19
N SER A 237 -18.32 15.85 -2.13
CA SER A 237 -17.94 17.25 -1.86
C SER A 237 -16.90 17.80 -2.85
N SER A 238 -15.97 16.97 -3.34
CA SER A 238 -14.94 17.41 -4.31
C SER A 238 -15.48 17.55 -5.74
N THR A 239 -16.47 16.74 -6.13
CA THR A 239 -17.14 16.83 -7.43
C THR A 239 -18.16 17.98 -7.50
N GLN A 240 -18.81 18.33 -6.39
CA GLN A 240 -19.73 19.47 -6.36
C GLN A 240 -19.01 20.83 -6.32
N LEU A 241 -17.84 20.94 -5.68
CA LEU A 241 -17.09 22.20 -5.63
C LEU A 241 -16.37 22.56 -6.95
N SER A 242 -16.11 21.56 -7.79
CA SER A 242 -15.48 21.72 -9.11
C SER A 242 -16.51 21.97 -10.22
N LEU A 243 -17.72 21.42 -10.13
CA LEU A 243 -18.81 21.72 -11.07
C LEU A 243 -19.46 23.09 -10.85
N SER A 244 -19.47 23.63 -9.63
CA SER A 244 -20.16 24.90 -9.33
C SER A 244 -19.41 26.16 -9.78
N ARG A 245 -18.14 26.06 -10.23
CA ARG A 245 -17.42 27.20 -10.83
C ARG A 245 -17.53 27.29 -12.36
N ILE A 246 -18.02 26.26 -13.04
CA ILE A 246 -18.00 26.21 -14.53
C ILE A 246 -19.35 26.62 -15.16
N ASN A 247 -20.47 26.61 -14.41
CA ASN A 247 -21.81 26.84 -14.97
C ASN A 247 -22.39 28.26 -14.80
N CYS A 248 -21.59 29.28 -14.50
CA CYS A 248 -22.05 30.68 -14.48
C CYS A 248 -21.54 31.50 -15.68
N ALA A 249 -21.67 30.99 -16.91
CA ALA A 249 -21.43 31.79 -18.11
C ALA A 249 -22.17 31.24 -19.35
N SER A 250 -23.51 31.24 -19.35
CA SER A 250 -24.31 31.40 -20.59
C SER A 250 -25.81 31.32 -20.30
N GLY A 251 -26.56 32.34 -20.73
CA GLY A 251 -28.00 32.21 -21.01
C GLY A 251 -28.94 33.23 -20.35
N LYS A 252 -29.16 34.38 -21.03
CA LYS A 252 -30.41 35.16 -21.14
C LYS A 252 -30.12 36.23 -22.20
N ARG A 253 -30.88 36.45 -23.28
CA ARG A 253 -32.33 36.40 -23.50
C ARG A 253 -32.61 36.41 -25.03
N ARG A 254 -33.57 35.63 -25.50
CA ARG A 254 -34.31 35.87 -26.76
C ARG A 254 -35.53 36.76 -26.46
N ARG A 255 -35.85 37.71 -27.35
CA ARG A 255 -37.21 38.19 -27.75
C ARG A 255 -37.03 39.19 -28.90
N ARG A 256 -37.27 38.74 -30.15
CA ARG A 256 -38.44 38.97 -31.03
C ARG A 256 -38.36 40.29 -31.82
N LEU A 257 -38.13 40.13 -33.13
CA LEU A 257 -38.33 41.09 -34.21
C LEU A 257 -39.83 41.21 -34.54
N VAL A 258 -40.27 42.42 -34.86
CA VAL A 258 -41.41 42.74 -35.72
C VAL A 258 -41.01 43.99 -36.53
N GLU A 259 -40.83 43.83 -37.84
CA GLU A 259 -40.82 44.88 -38.90
C GLU A 259 -42.25 45.44 -39.06
N GLU A 260 -42.58 46.60 -39.63
CA GLU A 260 -42.01 47.38 -40.74
C GLU A 260 -42.73 48.76 -40.84
N VAL A 261 -42.11 49.70 -41.56
CA VAL A 261 -42.56 51.04 -42.09
C VAL A 261 -42.74 52.21 -41.11
#